data_AF-T1G4E6-F1
#
_entry.id   AF-T1G4E6-F1
#
_cell.length_a   1.000
_cell.length_b   1.000
_cell.length_c   1.000
_cell.angle_alpha   90.00
_cell.angle_beta   90.00
_cell.angle_gamma   90.00
#
_symmetry.space_group_name_H-M   'P 1'
#
loop_
_entity.id
_entity.type
_entity.pdbx_description
1 polymer ?
#
loop_
_entity_poly.entity_id
_entity_poly.type
_entity_poly.pdbx_seq_one_letter_code
_entity_poly.pdbx_strand_id
1 'polypeptide(L)'
;MDKTKCQICEDVAAGFYCGAYVCEACKKFFIRSLKSKIKCDFNPCPSEGQCTVTKKTRTQCPQCRYKKCQSLNMYAPGTANVSRDINHIPCRVCGLPSSGYHFGAITCESCKGFFRRCLNKSNNNDVAGDDDDDEDVRMGLCKVTRMGRNVCKKCRYMKCIIVGMHHNSKMTLLMLLHLLLLLMMMIVMMMIVKMMIVRIMMMMTVRMMFHQMVVILSNVRSII
;
A
#
# COMPACT_ATOMS: atom_id res chain seq x y z
N MET A 1 -11.21 -16.86 8.71
CA MET A 1 -10.58 -15.99 7.69
C MET A 1 -9.11 -16.35 7.60
N ASP A 2 -8.70 -16.95 6.48
CA ASP A 2 -7.31 -17.32 6.25
C ASP A 2 -6.47 -16.06 6.07
N LYS A 3 -5.52 -15.84 6.97
CA LYS A 3 -4.61 -14.70 6.89
C LYS A 3 -3.58 -14.95 5.80
N THR A 4 -3.44 -14.02 4.85
CA THR A 4 -2.44 -14.10 3.78
C THR A 4 -1.04 -14.29 4.34
N LYS A 5 -0.27 -15.22 3.77
CA LYS A 5 1.11 -15.51 4.20
C LYS A 5 2.12 -14.60 3.53
N CYS A 6 3.20 -14.29 4.24
CA CYS A 6 4.34 -13.54 3.74
C CYS A 6 5.10 -14.37 2.70
N GLN A 7 5.27 -13.83 1.49
CA GLN A 7 5.95 -14.53 0.40
C GLN A 7 7.47 -14.68 0.58
N ILE A 8 8.05 -14.09 1.63
CA ILE A 8 9.48 -14.16 1.95
C ILE A 8 9.78 -15.18 3.04
N CYS A 9 8.93 -15.27 4.07
CA CYS A 9 9.22 -16.07 5.27
C CYS A 9 8.02 -16.85 5.82
N GLU A 10 6.89 -16.83 5.13
CA GLU A 10 5.66 -17.56 5.44
C GLU A 10 4.95 -17.19 6.75
N ASP A 11 5.49 -16.22 7.51
CA ASP A 11 4.80 -15.57 8.62
C ASP A 11 3.52 -14.86 8.15
N VAL A 12 2.67 -14.44 9.08
CA VAL A 12 1.44 -13.71 8.75
C VAL A 12 1.79 -12.39 8.06
N ALA A 13 1.27 -12.16 6.85
CA ALA A 13 1.49 -10.93 6.12
C ALA A 13 0.71 -9.79 6.78
N ALA A 14 1.37 -8.63 6.91
CA ALA A 14 0.73 -7.40 7.36
C ALA A 14 -0.03 -6.72 6.21
N GLY A 15 0.43 -6.94 4.97
CA GLY A 15 -0.20 -6.39 3.77
C GLY A 15 0.69 -6.54 2.54
N PHE A 16 0.26 -5.90 1.46
CA PHE A 16 1.03 -5.79 0.22
C PHE A 16 1.95 -4.57 0.31
N TYR A 17 3.26 -4.77 0.20
CA TYR A 17 4.25 -3.71 0.30
C TYR A 17 5.31 -3.87 -0.77
N CYS A 18 5.56 -2.78 -1.51
CA CYS A 18 6.65 -2.69 -2.47
C CYS A 18 6.73 -3.89 -3.44
N GLY A 19 5.61 -4.47 -3.88
CA GLY A 19 5.58 -5.55 -4.88
C GLY A 19 5.27 -6.96 -4.35
N ALA A 20 5.19 -7.18 -3.04
CA ALA A 20 4.87 -8.50 -2.47
C ALA A 20 4.02 -8.44 -1.18
N TYR A 21 3.33 -9.54 -0.85
CA TYR A 21 2.73 -9.73 0.47
C TYR A 21 3.81 -10.06 1.49
N VAL A 22 3.97 -9.18 2.48
CA VAL A 22 5.07 -9.28 3.45
C VAL A 22 4.60 -9.07 4.88
N CYS A 23 5.28 -9.70 5.83
CA CYS A 23 5.13 -9.41 7.25
C CYS A 23 5.89 -8.12 7.62
N GLU A 24 5.55 -7.51 8.76
CA GLU A 24 6.22 -6.29 9.24
C GLU A 24 7.74 -6.47 9.41
N ALA A 25 8.20 -7.65 9.83
CA ALA A 25 9.62 -7.92 9.99
C ALA A 25 10.37 -7.91 8.65
N CYS A 26 9.80 -8.50 7.59
CA CYS A 26 10.42 -8.50 6.26
C CYS A 26 10.35 -7.13 5.58
N LYS A 27 9.27 -6.37 5.82
CA LYS A 27 9.16 -4.97 5.41
C LYS A 27 10.27 -4.10 6.01
N LYS A 28 10.43 -4.12 7.34
CA LYS A 28 11.49 -3.35 8.03
C LYS A 28 12.89 -3.77 7.59
N PHE A 29 13.13 -5.08 7.44
CA PHE A 29 14.39 -5.61 6.91
C PHE A 29 14.71 -5.03 5.54
N PHE A 30 13.78 -5.14 4.59
CA PHE A 30 13.99 -4.67 3.21
C PHE A 30 14.28 -3.16 3.15
N ILE A 31 13.55 -2.34 3.91
CA ILE A 31 13.79 -0.88 3.98
C ILE A 31 15.20 -0.58 4.49
N ARG A 32 15.67 -1.30 5.52
CA ARG A 32 17.03 -1.12 6.06
C ARG A 32 18.09 -1.52 5.03
N SER A 33 17.87 -2.60 4.29
CA SER A 33 18.77 -3.09 3.25
C SER A 33 18.90 -2.15 2.04
N LEU A 34 17.99 -1.17 1.89
CA LEU A 34 18.02 -0.19 0.80
C LEU A 34 18.69 1.13 1.20
N LYS A 35 18.69 1.48 2.49
CA LYS A 35 19.27 2.73 2.99
C LYS A 35 20.79 2.66 3.08
N SER A 36 21.39 1.47 3.12
CA SER A 36 22.83 1.34 2.99
C SER A 36 23.23 1.68 1.55
N LYS A 37 23.95 2.79 1.34
CA LYS A 37 24.64 3.10 0.07
C LYS A 37 25.64 2.01 -0.35
N ILE A 38 25.88 1.05 0.54
CA ILE A 38 26.63 -0.18 0.32
C ILE A 38 25.63 -1.28 -0.01
N LYS A 39 25.64 -1.74 -1.27
CA LYS A 39 25.18 -3.10 -1.56
C LYS A 39 26.02 -4.04 -0.69
N CYS A 40 25.38 -4.74 0.25
CA CYS A 40 25.91 -5.95 0.86
C CYS A 40 27.13 -5.81 1.80
N ASP A 41 26.92 -5.36 3.04
CA ASP A 41 27.70 -5.82 4.21
C ASP A 41 26.97 -6.97 4.93
N PHE A 42 26.32 -7.84 4.17
CA PHE A 42 25.80 -9.07 4.74
C PHE A 42 26.93 -10.09 4.77
N ASN A 43 27.15 -10.72 5.92
CA ASN A 43 28.04 -11.86 6.03
C ASN A 43 27.76 -12.87 4.88
N PRO A 44 28.82 -13.46 4.29
CA PRO A 44 28.67 -14.47 3.25
C PRO A 44 27.68 -15.54 3.66
N CYS A 45 26.85 -15.97 2.72
CA CYS A 45 25.88 -17.02 2.97
C CYS A 45 26.64 -18.32 3.35
N PRO A 46 26.27 -18.99 4.46
CA PRO A 46 26.90 -20.25 4.85
C PRO A 46 26.54 -21.44 3.95
N SER A 47 25.56 -21.27 3.05
CA SER A 47 25.05 -22.33 2.16
C SER A 47 24.93 -21.83 0.72
N GLU A 48 25.89 -21.02 0.27
CA GLU A 48 26.01 -20.56 -1.13
C GLU A 48 24.75 -19.94 -1.75
N GLY A 49 23.94 -19.27 -0.93
CA GLY A 49 22.71 -18.61 -1.40
C GLY A 49 21.49 -19.52 -1.49
N GLN A 50 21.52 -20.71 -0.87
CA GLN A 50 20.43 -21.71 -0.89
C GLN A 50 19.64 -21.82 0.42
N CYS A 51 19.87 -20.94 1.41
CA CYS A 51 19.17 -21.03 2.69
C CYS A 51 17.64 -20.84 2.54
N THR A 52 16.86 -21.74 3.12
CA THR A 52 15.40 -21.59 3.22
C THR A 52 15.04 -20.50 4.23
N VAL A 53 14.29 -19.49 3.78
CA VAL A 53 13.87 -18.36 4.61
C VAL A 53 12.49 -18.64 5.20
N THR A 54 12.43 -18.94 6.50
CA THR A 54 11.19 -19.16 7.25
C THR A 54 11.05 -18.15 8.39
N LYS A 55 9.90 -18.11 9.08
CA LYS A 55 9.71 -17.26 10.28
C LYS A 55 10.83 -17.44 11.31
N LYS A 56 11.31 -18.67 11.50
CA LYS A 56 12.34 -19.03 12.49
C LYS A 56 13.75 -18.75 11.98
N THR A 57 14.02 -18.98 10.69
CA THR A 57 15.39 -18.90 10.12
C THR A 57 15.71 -17.59 9.41
N ARG A 58 14.74 -16.68 9.21
CA ARG A 58 14.90 -15.41 8.46
C ARG A 58 15.96 -14.44 8.99
N THR A 59 16.52 -14.65 10.18
CA THR A 59 17.61 -13.83 10.73
C THR A 59 18.99 -14.45 10.50
N GLN A 60 19.06 -15.75 10.19
CA GLN A 60 20.32 -16.50 10.06
C GLN A 60 21.08 -16.14 8.79
N CYS A 61 20.38 -15.86 7.69
CA CYS A 61 21.02 -15.45 6.44
C CYS A 61 20.34 -14.21 5.83
N PRO A 62 20.85 -13.00 6.13
CA PRO A 62 20.39 -11.76 5.52
C PRO A 62 20.53 -11.75 4.00
N GLN A 63 21.60 -12.35 3.45
CA GLN A 63 21.83 -12.45 2.00
C GLN A 63 20.69 -13.19 1.29
N CYS A 64 20.37 -14.41 1.73
CA CYS A 64 19.28 -15.20 1.14
C CYS A 64 17.92 -14.52 1.30
N ARG A 65 17.69 -13.88 2.45
CA ARG A 65 16.46 -13.11 2.68
C ARG A 65 16.32 -11.94 1.73
N TYR A 66 17.39 -11.17 1.51
CA TYR A 66 17.37 -10.05 0.57
C TYR A 66 17.25 -10.52 -0.88
N LYS A 67 17.96 -11.59 -1.26
CA LYS A 67 17.81 -12.24 -2.57
C LYS A 67 16.37 -12.70 -2.82
N LYS A 68 15.68 -13.20 -1.79
CA LYS A 68 14.25 -13.53 -1.88
C LYS A 68 13.39 -12.28 -2.11
N CYS A 69 13.65 -11.17 -1.43
CA CYS A 69 12.98 -9.88 -1.72
C CYS A 69 13.18 -9.46 -3.18
N GLN A 70 14.40 -9.57 -3.71
CA GLN A 70 14.72 -9.26 -5.10
C GLN A 70 14.02 -10.21 -6.09
N SER A 71 13.94 -11.51 -5.77
CA SER A 71 13.22 -12.49 -6.62
C SER A 71 11.72 -12.21 -6.75
N LEU A 72 11.16 -11.50 -5.76
CA LEU A 72 9.77 -11.03 -5.77
C LEU A 72 9.64 -9.64 -6.43
N ASN A 73 10.73 -9.11 -7.01
CA ASN A 73 10.82 -7.78 -7.59
C ASN A 73 10.38 -6.69 -6.62
N MET A 74 10.79 -6.80 -5.34
CA MET A 74 10.49 -5.75 -4.39
C MET A 74 11.24 -4.48 -4.73
N TYR A 75 10.56 -3.33 -4.69
CA TYR A 75 11.12 -2.03 -5.06
C TYR A 75 11.29 -1.09 -3.88
N ALA A 76 12.31 -0.22 -3.93
CA ALA A 76 12.55 0.70 -2.84
C ALA A 76 11.41 1.72 -2.65
N PRO A 77 10.96 1.95 -1.41
CA PRO A 77 9.96 2.97 -1.13
C PRO A 77 10.56 4.35 -1.43
N GLY A 78 9.89 5.13 -2.28
CA GLY A 78 10.31 6.49 -2.61
C GLY A 78 11.39 6.65 -3.69
N THR A 79 12.12 5.60 -4.08
CA THR A 79 13.01 5.63 -5.27
C THR A 79 12.32 5.14 -6.53
N ALA A 80 11.07 4.72 -6.41
CA ALA A 80 10.25 4.67 -7.57
C ALA A 80 10.13 6.14 -8.03
N ASN A 81 10.84 6.46 -9.12
CA ASN A 81 10.13 6.90 -10.31
C ASN A 81 8.99 5.90 -10.55
N VAL A 82 7.97 5.93 -9.68
CA VAL A 82 6.61 5.70 -10.13
C VAL A 82 6.46 6.92 -11.00
N SER A 83 6.79 6.78 -12.29
CA SER A 83 5.95 7.43 -13.28
C SER A 83 4.54 7.22 -12.73
N ARG A 84 3.85 8.30 -12.37
CA ARG A 84 2.46 8.25 -11.89
C ARG A 84 1.54 7.53 -12.90
N ASP A 85 2.10 7.06 -14.02
CA ASP A 85 1.71 5.89 -14.79
C ASP A 85 1.50 4.61 -13.96
N ILE A 86 0.29 4.56 -13.41
CA ILE A 86 -0.50 3.34 -13.15
C ILE A 86 -0.31 2.27 -14.25
N ASN A 87 0.02 2.67 -15.48
CA ASN A 87 0.30 1.85 -16.65
C ASN A 87 1.44 0.82 -16.44
N HIS A 88 2.33 0.98 -15.46
CA HIS A 88 3.40 -0.01 -15.19
C HIS A 88 3.08 -1.05 -14.11
N ILE A 89 1.97 -0.90 -13.39
CA ILE A 89 1.55 -1.88 -12.37
C ILE A 89 0.80 -3.02 -13.09
N PRO A 90 1.15 -4.30 -12.89
CA PRO A 90 0.45 -5.40 -13.56
C PRO A 90 -0.93 -5.64 -12.94
N CYS A 91 -1.91 -5.94 -13.80
CA CYS A 91 -3.26 -6.34 -13.42
C CYS A 91 -3.21 -7.58 -12.53
N ARG A 92 -3.86 -7.52 -11.35
CA ARG A 92 -3.86 -8.64 -10.39
C ARG A 92 -4.56 -9.91 -10.90
N VAL A 93 -5.38 -9.79 -11.94
CA VAL A 93 -6.11 -10.93 -12.54
C VAL A 93 -5.30 -11.62 -13.62
N CYS A 94 -4.77 -10.88 -14.59
CA CYS A 94 -4.14 -11.45 -15.79
C CYS A 94 -2.68 -11.01 -16.05
N GLY A 95 -2.16 -10.06 -15.28
CA GLY A 95 -0.79 -9.57 -15.38
C GLY A 95 -0.48 -8.61 -16.52
N LEU A 96 -1.46 -8.21 -17.36
CA LEU A 96 -1.29 -7.11 -18.31
C LEU A 96 -1.10 -5.76 -17.61
N PRO A 97 -0.51 -4.75 -18.27
CA PRO A 97 -0.50 -3.36 -17.79
C PRO A 97 -1.87 -2.94 -17.22
N SER A 98 -1.89 -2.47 -15.99
CA SER A 98 -3.11 -2.01 -15.33
C SER A 98 -3.46 -0.59 -15.77
N SER A 99 -4.75 -0.28 -15.77
CA SER A 99 -5.26 1.08 -16.05
C SER A 99 -5.70 1.79 -14.78
N GLY A 100 -5.67 1.12 -13.63
CA GLY A 100 -6.05 1.70 -12.34
C GLY A 100 -6.74 0.75 -11.40
N TYR A 101 -7.34 1.34 -10.38
CA TYR A 101 -8.12 0.64 -9.37
C TYR A 101 -9.57 0.50 -9.85
N HIS A 102 -10.00 -0.73 -10.08
CA HIS A 102 -11.36 -1.03 -10.53
C HIS A 102 -11.96 -2.08 -9.63
N PHE A 103 -13.17 -1.84 -9.15
CA PHE A 103 -13.91 -2.81 -8.33
C PHE A 103 -13.22 -3.24 -7.04
N GLY A 104 -12.25 -2.49 -6.49
CA GLY A 104 -11.53 -2.94 -5.28
C GLY A 104 -10.15 -3.55 -5.56
N ALA A 105 -9.68 -3.59 -6.81
CA ALA A 105 -8.35 -4.10 -7.14
C ALA A 105 -7.67 -3.37 -8.29
N ILE A 106 -6.33 -3.40 -8.32
CA ILE A 106 -5.55 -2.93 -9.49
C ILE A 106 -5.74 -3.91 -10.66
N THR A 107 -6.38 -3.46 -11.73
CA THR A 107 -6.65 -4.29 -12.91
C THR A 107 -6.48 -3.56 -14.23
N CYS A 108 -6.35 -4.31 -15.32
CA CYS A 108 -6.42 -3.74 -16.67
C CYS A 108 -7.89 -3.53 -17.10
N GLU A 109 -8.10 -2.72 -18.13
CA GLU A 109 -9.44 -2.37 -18.63
C GLU A 109 -10.24 -3.60 -19.08
N SER A 110 -9.57 -4.60 -19.67
CA SER A 110 -10.21 -5.86 -20.05
C SER A 110 -10.79 -6.64 -18.86
N CYS A 111 -10.10 -6.65 -17.69
CA CYS A 111 -10.59 -7.36 -16.51
C CYS A 111 -11.67 -6.56 -15.78
N LYS A 112 -11.60 -5.22 -15.80
CA LYS A 112 -12.68 -4.34 -15.36
C LYS A 112 -13.97 -4.61 -16.16
N GLY A 113 -13.90 -4.54 -17.50
CA GLY A 113 -15.05 -4.74 -18.37
C GLY A 113 -15.61 -6.16 -18.31
N PHE A 114 -14.73 -7.16 -18.16
CA PHE A 114 -15.14 -8.54 -17.89
C PHE A 114 -15.94 -8.66 -16.59
N PHE A 115 -15.39 -8.17 -15.47
CA PHE A 115 -16.03 -8.25 -14.16
C PHE A 115 -17.40 -7.55 -14.15
N ARG A 116 -17.49 -6.35 -14.74
CA ARG A 116 -18.76 -5.62 -14.89
C ARG A 116 -19.83 -6.42 -15.65
N ARG A 117 -19.47 -7.13 -16.71
CA ARG A 117 -20.40 -7.98 -17.48
C ARG A 117 -20.89 -9.18 -16.68
N CYS A 118 -20.01 -9.78 -15.86
CA CYS A 118 -20.38 -10.87 -14.97
C CYS A 118 -21.34 -10.43 -13.85
N LEU A 119 -21.16 -9.21 -13.31
CA LEU A 119 -22.08 -8.66 -12.29
C LEU A 119 -23.50 -8.49 -12.82
N ASN A 120 -23.65 -7.98 -14.05
CA ASN A 120 -24.97 -7.78 -14.65
C ASN A 120 -25.68 -9.11 -14.96
N LYS A 121 -24.92 -10.19 -15.20
CA LYS A 121 -25.48 -11.52 -15.42
C LYS A 121 -25.92 -12.18 -14.11
N SER A 122 -25.29 -11.89 -12.98
CA SER A 122 -25.58 -12.49 -11.66
C SER A 122 -26.99 -12.21 -11.09
N ASN A 123 -27.83 -11.40 -11.75
CA ASN A 123 -29.25 -11.26 -11.40
C ASN A 123 -30.11 -12.41 -11.97
N ASN A 124 -29.59 -13.18 -12.92
CA ASN A 124 -30.06 -14.51 -13.28
C ASN A 124 -28.92 -15.48 -12.96
N ASN A 125 -29.18 -16.72 -12.56
CA ASN A 125 -28.15 -17.64 -12.07
C ASN A 125 -27.16 -18.16 -13.14
N ASP A 126 -26.91 -17.41 -14.22
CA ASP A 126 -26.30 -17.85 -15.49
C ASP A 126 -24.81 -17.49 -15.59
N VAL A 127 -24.08 -17.51 -14.47
CA VAL A 127 -22.59 -17.45 -14.50
C VAL A 127 -21.99 -18.87 -14.54
N ALA A 128 -22.84 -19.89 -14.59
CA ALA A 128 -22.53 -21.28 -14.94
C ALA A 128 -23.59 -21.77 -15.96
N GLY A 129 -23.16 -22.19 -17.15
CA GLY A 129 -24.03 -22.49 -18.30
C GLY A 129 -24.14 -21.25 -19.20
N ASP A 130 -23.91 -21.29 -20.50
CA ASP A 130 -24.24 -22.36 -21.42
C ASP A 130 -23.19 -22.52 -22.53
N ASP A 131 -23.16 -23.76 -23.01
CA ASP A 131 -22.70 -24.25 -24.31
C ASP A 131 -21.20 -24.60 -24.49
N ASP A 132 -21.03 -25.93 -24.56
CA ASP A 132 -20.09 -26.73 -25.36
C ASP A 132 -18.95 -27.45 -24.60
N ASP A 133 -19.23 -28.73 -24.28
CA ASP A 133 -18.35 -29.90 -24.43
C ASP A 133 -16.86 -29.74 -24.10
N ASP A 134 -16.54 -29.44 -22.84
CA ASP A 134 -15.26 -29.89 -22.29
C ASP A 134 -15.43 -30.26 -20.82
N GLU A 135 -15.38 -31.57 -20.59
CA GLU A 135 -15.22 -32.24 -19.30
C GLU A 135 -13.85 -31.91 -18.72
N ASP A 136 -13.58 -30.63 -18.49
CA ASP A 136 -12.38 -30.16 -17.82
C ASP A 136 -12.78 -29.31 -16.63
N VAL A 137 -13.26 -30.04 -15.62
CA VAL A 137 -13.29 -29.64 -14.23
C VAL A 137 -11.84 -29.42 -13.76
N ARG A 138 -11.14 -28.43 -14.32
CA ARG A 138 -9.93 -27.85 -13.71
C ARG A 138 -10.37 -27.01 -12.54
N MET A 139 -10.66 -27.70 -11.44
CA MET A 139 -10.86 -27.35 -10.03
C MET A 139 -10.23 -26.01 -9.55
N GLY A 140 -10.57 -24.88 -10.18
CA GLY A 140 -9.96 -23.58 -9.91
C GLY A 140 -8.48 -23.45 -10.27
N LEU A 141 -7.90 -24.38 -11.04
CA LEU A 141 -6.45 -24.47 -11.28
C LEU A 141 -5.97 -23.74 -12.54
N CYS A 142 -6.88 -23.22 -13.39
CA CYS A 142 -6.48 -22.54 -14.61
C CYS A 142 -5.68 -21.26 -14.29
N LYS A 143 -4.43 -21.22 -14.76
CA LYS A 143 -3.57 -20.05 -14.63
C LYS A 143 -4.06 -18.93 -15.55
N VAL A 144 -4.67 -17.91 -14.99
CA VAL A 144 -5.10 -16.71 -15.72
C VAL A 144 -3.87 -15.85 -16.06
N THR A 145 -3.41 -15.93 -17.31
CA THR A 145 -2.23 -15.20 -17.81
C THR A 145 -2.61 -14.09 -18.80
N ARG A 146 -1.61 -13.35 -19.29
CA ARG A 146 -1.79 -12.26 -20.27
C ARG A 146 -2.50 -12.74 -21.54
N MET A 147 -2.07 -13.89 -22.07
CA MET A 147 -2.57 -14.47 -23.31
C MET A 147 -3.76 -15.43 -23.05
N GLY A 148 -3.74 -16.17 -21.94
CA GLY A 148 -4.75 -17.20 -21.62
C GLY A 148 -5.99 -16.72 -20.85
N ARG A 149 -6.14 -15.43 -20.58
CA ARG A 149 -7.25 -14.88 -19.75
C ARG A 149 -8.65 -15.07 -20.32
N ASN A 150 -8.80 -15.45 -21.59
CA ASN A 150 -10.11 -15.68 -22.21
C ASN A 150 -10.49 -17.16 -22.28
N VAL A 151 -9.56 -18.07 -21.95
CA VAL A 151 -9.75 -19.52 -22.08
C VAL A 151 -10.86 -20.01 -21.13
N CYS A 152 -10.79 -19.64 -19.85
CA CYS A 152 -11.79 -20.06 -18.87
C CYS A 152 -12.43 -18.84 -18.19
N LYS A 153 -13.67 -18.53 -18.58
CA LYS A 153 -14.47 -17.42 -18.01
C LYS A 153 -14.66 -17.61 -16.50
N LYS A 154 -15.00 -18.84 -16.06
CA LYS A 154 -15.22 -19.18 -14.64
C LYS A 154 -13.97 -18.94 -13.78
N CYS A 155 -12.81 -19.48 -14.17
CA CYS A 155 -11.57 -19.26 -13.43
C CYS A 155 -11.12 -17.80 -13.44
N ARG A 156 -11.35 -17.07 -14.55
CA ARG A 156 -11.09 -15.62 -14.60
C ARG A 156 -11.96 -14.84 -13.61
N TYR A 157 -13.26 -15.15 -13.54
CA TYR A 157 -14.18 -14.50 -12.61
C TYR A 157 -13.85 -14.83 -11.15
N MET A 158 -13.59 -16.10 -10.85
CA MET A 158 -13.12 -16.50 -9.52
C MET A 158 -11.82 -15.78 -9.14
N LYS A 159 -10.87 -15.64 -10.08
CA LYS A 159 -9.66 -14.87 -9.83
C LYS A 159 -9.95 -13.39 -9.55
N CYS A 160 -10.92 -12.77 -10.23
CA CYS A 160 -11.38 -11.41 -9.91
C CYS A 160 -11.83 -11.28 -8.45
N ILE A 161 -12.66 -12.20 -7.96
CA ILE A 161 -13.13 -12.21 -6.57
C ILE A 161 -11.96 -12.42 -5.60
N ILE A 162 -11.09 -13.40 -5.87
CA ILE A 162 -9.91 -13.73 -5.03
C ILE A 162 -8.98 -12.53 -4.87
N VAL A 163 -8.80 -11.71 -5.91
CA VAL A 163 -7.94 -10.51 -5.82
C VAL A 163 -8.64 -9.30 -5.20
N GLY A 164 -9.89 -9.47 -4.75
CA GLY A 164 -10.66 -8.46 -4.04
C GLY A 164 -11.55 -7.60 -4.93
N MET A 165 -11.94 -8.06 -6.13
CA MET A 165 -12.95 -7.35 -6.91
C MET A 165 -14.35 -7.58 -6.35
N HIS A 166 -15.10 -6.52 -6.08
CA HIS A 166 -16.48 -6.55 -5.58
C HIS A 166 -17.33 -5.45 -6.23
N HIS A 167 -18.65 -5.63 -6.21
CA HIS A 167 -19.61 -4.71 -6.83
C HIS A 167 -19.64 -3.31 -6.16
N ASN A 168 -19.35 -3.25 -4.85
CA ASN A 168 -19.41 -2.03 -4.03
C ASN A 168 -18.18 -1.11 -4.14
N SER A 169 -17.69 -0.84 -5.35
CA SER A 169 -16.53 0.03 -5.56
C SER A 169 -16.86 1.50 -5.82
N LYS A 170 -18.10 1.93 -5.57
CA LYS A 170 -18.36 3.36 -5.41
C LYS A 170 -17.61 3.80 -4.16
N MET A 171 -16.74 4.82 -4.26
CA MET A 171 -16.32 5.58 -3.09
C MET A 171 -17.60 5.98 -2.37
N THR A 172 -17.92 5.33 -1.25
CA THR A 172 -19.19 5.56 -0.60
C THR A 172 -19.23 7.02 -0.16
N LEU A 173 -20.41 7.64 -0.22
CA LEU A 173 -20.60 9.01 0.26
C LEU A 173 -20.06 9.19 1.68
N LEU A 174 -20.10 8.11 2.48
CA LEU A 174 -19.50 8.02 3.81
C LEU A 174 -17.98 8.19 3.82
N MET A 175 -17.24 7.58 2.87
CA MET A 175 -15.79 7.73 2.77
C MET A 175 -15.40 9.16 2.32
N LEU A 176 -16.16 9.75 1.39
CA LEU A 176 -15.99 11.15 0.99
C LEU A 176 -16.29 12.11 2.14
N LEU A 177 -17.39 11.89 2.86
CA LEU A 177 -17.77 12.68 4.03
C LEU A 177 -16.71 12.56 5.14
N HIS A 178 -16.21 11.35 5.39
CA HIS A 178 -15.14 11.13 6.38
C HIS A 178 -13.84 11.85 5.97
N LEU A 179 -13.47 11.82 4.69
CA LEU A 179 -12.30 12.56 4.20
C LEU A 179 -12.49 14.07 4.33
N LEU A 180 -13.68 14.60 4.00
CA LEU A 180 -14.02 16.01 4.18
C LEU A 180 -13.99 16.40 5.66
N LEU A 181 -14.53 15.58 6.56
CA LEU A 181 -14.48 15.82 8.01
C LEU A 181 -13.05 15.85 8.52
N LEU A 182 -12.20 14.90 8.12
CA LEU A 182 -10.77 14.92 8.48
C LEU A 182 -10.08 16.19 7.98
N LEU A 183 -10.39 16.62 6.75
CA LEU A 183 -9.84 17.83 6.16
C LEU A 183 -10.32 19.08 6.91
N MET A 184 -11.60 19.14 7.30
CA MET A 184 -12.15 20.21 8.15
C MET A 184 -11.50 20.23 9.53
N MET A 185 -11.33 19.06 10.17
CA MET A 185 -10.64 18.96 11.46
C MET A 185 -9.19 19.46 11.37
N MET A 186 -8.47 19.13 10.30
CA MET A 186 -7.13 19.65 10.06
C MET A 186 -7.12 21.17 9.90
N ILE A 187 -8.07 21.74 9.15
CA ILE A 187 -8.20 23.21 9.00
C ILE A 187 -8.48 23.87 10.36
N VAL A 188 -9.40 23.34 11.15
CA VAL A 188 -9.72 23.85 12.49
C VAL A 188 -8.51 23.77 13.42
N MET A 189 -7.78 22.66 13.41
CA MET A 189 -6.52 22.51 14.16
C MET A 189 -5.49 23.58 13.73
N MET A 190 -5.31 23.80 12.43
CA MET A 190 -4.40 24.83 11.92
C MET A 190 -4.84 26.25 12.35
N MET A 191 -6.14 26.54 12.35
CA MET A 191 -6.68 27.82 12.83
C MET A 191 -6.42 28.02 14.33
N ILE A 192 -6.65 26.99 15.15
CA ILE A 192 -6.41 27.05 16.60
C ILE A 192 -4.93 27.30 16.87
N VAL A 193 -4.03 26.56 16.20
CA VAL A 193 -2.58 26.78 16.33
C VAL A 193 -2.20 28.20 15.94
N LYS A 194 -2.76 28.72 14.84
CA LYS A 194 -2.53 30.12 14.41
C LYS A 194 -3.01 31.12 15.46
N MET A 195 -4.19 30.92 16.05
CA MET A 195 -4.71 31.77 17.12
C MET A 195 -3.85 31.70 18.40
N MET A 196 -3.37 30.51 18.77
CA MET A 196 -2.46 30.34 19.90
C MET A 196 -1.14 31.07 19.66
N ILE A 197 -0.55 30.95 18.48
CA ILE A 197 0.69 31.66 18.11
C ILE A 197 0.48 33.18 18.22
N VAL A 198 -0.61 33.71 17.67
CA VAL A 198 -0.93 35.15 17.77
C VAL A 198 -1.06 35.59 19.22
N ARG A 199 -1.74 34.81 20.07
CA ARG A 199 -1.87 35.10 21.50
C ARG A 199 -0.51 35.10 22.21
N ILE A 200 0.33 34.10 21.94
CA ILE A 200 1.68 34.02 22.52
C ILE A 200 2.52 35.22 22.09
N MET A 201 2.49 35.59 20.82
CA MET A 201 3.20 36.77 20.31
C MET A 201 2.71 38.05 21.00
N MET A 202 1.39 38.25 21.15
CA MET A 202 0.85 39.41 21.86
C MET A 202 1.31 39.45 23.33
N MET A 203 1.29 38.31 24.02
CA MET A 203 1.77 38.23 25.41
C MET A 203 3.27 38.56 25.52
N MET A 204 4.09 38.11 24.57
CA MET A 204 5.51 38.46 24.52
C MET A 204 5.72 39.95 24.31
N THR A 205 4.97 40.59 23.40
CA THR A 205 5.05 42.04 23.17
C THR A 205 4.68 42.83 24.42
N VAL A 206 3.58 42.45 25.09
CA VAL A 206 3.15 43.08 26.34
C VAL A 206 4.23 42.93 27.42
N ARG A 207 4.80 41.73 27.59
CA ARG A 207 5.90 41.48 28.54
C ARG A 207 7.14 42.32 28.23
N MET A 208 7.49 42.48 26.95
CA MET A 208 8.60 43.35 26.53
C MET A 208 8.33 44.82 26.87
N MET A 209 7.11 45.31 26.63
CA MET A 209 6.73 46.68 26.99
C MET A 209 6.81 46.92 28.51
N PHE A 210 6.31 45.99 29.33
CA PHE A 210 6.43 46.06 30.79
C PHE A 210 7.90 46.07 31.23
N HIS A 211 8.75 45.22 30.64
CA HIS A 211 10.17 45.20 30.96
C HIS A 211 10.86 46.53 30.62
N GLN A 212 10.57 47.11 29.45
CA GLN A 212 11.10 48.43 29.08
C GLN A 212 10.64 49.54 30.04
N MET A 213 9.38 49.55 30.44
CA MET A 213 8.85 50.50 31.43
C MET A 213 9.58 50.41 32.77
N VAL A 214 9.82 49.19 33.28
CA VAL A 214 10.56 48.99 34.53
C VAL A 214 12.00 49.52 34.42
N VAL A 215 12.70 49.22 33.32
CA VAL A 215 14.07 49.72 33.09
C VAL A 215 14.10 51.25 33.04
N ILE A 216 13.14 51.88 32.37
CA ILE A 216 13.04 53.34 32.29
C ILE A 216 12.81 53.93 33.70
N LEU A 217 11.88 53.39 34.47
CA LEU A 217 11.59 53.87 35.83
C LEU A 217 12.77 53.67 36.79
N SER A 218 13.51 52.56 36.66
CA SER A 218 14.74 52.31 37.41
C SER A 218 15.81 53.35 37.10
N ASN A 219 16.01 53.69 35.82
CA ASN A 219 16.99 54.69 35.41
C ASN A 219 16.62 56.10 35.86
N VAL A 220 15.33 56.47 35.83
CA VAL A 220 14.87 57.79 36.32
C VAL A 220 15.11 57.94 37.83
N ARG A 221 14.89 56.86 38.62
CA ARG A 221 15.20 56.85 40.06
C ARG A 221 16.68 56.99 40.39
N SER A 222 17.59 56.68 39.47
CA SER A 222 19.03 56.83 39.68
C SER A 222 19.55 58.23 39.35
N ILE A 223 18.70 59.11 38.80
CA ILE A 223 19.06 60.47 38.37
C ILE A 223 18.55 61.54 39.36
N ILE A 224 17.63 61.18 40.26
CA ILE A 224 17.08 62.03 41.33
C ILE A 224 17.75 61.66 42.65
#